data_AF-A0A528B3T6-F1
#
_entry.id   AF-A0A528B3T6-F1
#
_cell.length_a   1.000
_cell.length_b   1.000
_cell.length_c   1.000
_cell.angle_alpha   90.00
_cell.angle_beta   90.00
_cell.angle_gamma   90.00
#
_symmetry.space_group_name_H-M   'P 1'
#
loop_
_entity.id
_entity.type
_entity.pdbx_description
1 polymer ?
#
loop_
_entity_poly.entity_id
_entity_poly.type
_entity_poly.pdbx_seq_one_letter_code
_entity_poly.pdbx_strand_id
1 'polypeptide(L)' 'ADILGRVGAMEKIAAEGGYPLAAAAFQFPLHEPVVASVLTGTAKPTNLARNLQLLDIQVPDTEFAKYDPYTVVQKLG' A
#
# COMPACT_ATOMS: atom_id res chain seq x y z
N ALA A 1 0.08 18.54 7.34
CA ALA A 1 0.15 17.34 8.19
C ALA A 1 1.58 16.83 8.19
N ASP A 2 2.07 16.46 9.35
CA ASP A 2 3.28 15.66 9.50
C ASP A 2 3.07 14.27 8.84
N ILE A 3 4.13 13.46 8.80
CA ILE A 3 4.07 12.14 8.16
C ILE A 3 3.03 11.24 8.81
N LEU A 4 2.92 11.25 10.15
CA LEU A 4 1.95 10.44 10.87
C LEU A 4 0.52 10.83 10.52
N GLY A 5 0.21 12.13 10.44
CA GLY A 5 -1.11 12.59 10.03
C GLY A 5 -1.50 12.19 8.60
N ARG A 6 -0.52 12.10 7.69
CA ARG A 6 -0.74 11.60 6.32
C ARG A 6 -1.02 10.10 6.31
N VAL A 7 -0.24 9.32 7.05
CA VAL A 7 -0.44 7.87 7.18
C VAL A 7 -1.82 7.57 7.77
N GLY A 8 -2.22 8.28 8.84
CA GLY A 8 -3.54 8.09 9.45
C GLY A 8 -4.70 8.38 8.50
N ALA A 9 -4.54 9.34 7.58
CA ALA A 9 -5.53 9.59 6.53
C ALA A 9 -5.60 8.44 5.50
N MET A 10 -4.44 7.87 5.11
CA MET A 10 -4.39 6.69 4.24
C MET A 10 -5.00 5.45 4.91
N GLU A 11 -4.79 5.26 6.21
CA GLU A 11 -5.41 4.18 6.97
C GLU A 11 -6.93 4.29 6.98
N LYS A 12 -7.47 5.51 7.13
CA LYS A 12 -8.91 5.76 7.05
C LYS A 12 -9.48 5.39 5.69
N ILE A 13 -8.82 5.78 4.60
CA ILE A 13 -9.23 5.42 3.23
C ILE A 13 -9.29 3.89 3.07
N ALA A 14 -8.24 3.19 3.50
CA ALA A 14 -8.19 1.73 3.39
C ALA A 14 -9.31 1.07 4.21
N ALA A 15 -9.58 1.57 5.42
CA ALA A 15 -10.65 1.09 6.27
C ALA A 15 -12.04 1.29 5.65
N GLU A 16 -12.29 2.44 5.00
CA GLU A 16 -13.51 2.69 4.24
C GLU A 16 -13.66 1.74 3.03
N GLY A 17 -12.54 1.35 2.42
CA GLY A 17 -12.47 0.34 1.36
C GLY A 17 -12.58 -1.12 1.85
N GLY A 18 -12.58 -1.36 3.16
CA GLY A 18 -12.74 -2.69 3.75
C GLY A 18 -11.48 -3.55 3.77
N TYR A 19 -10.29 -2.96 3.68
CA TYR A 19 -9.01 -3.68 3.68
C TYR A 19 -7.95 -2.95 4.54
N PRO A 20 -6.89 -3.66 5.01
CA PRO A 20 -5.79 -3.00 5.70
C PRO A 20 -4.92 -2.20 4.72
N LEU A 21 -4.42 -1.03 5.14
CA LEU A 21 -3.55 -0.18 4.29
C LEU A 21 -2.36 -0.95 3.69
N ALA A 22 -1.80 -1.90 4.43
CA ALA A 22 -0.71 -2.74 3.94
C ALA A 22 -1.09 -3.56 2.69
N ALA A 23 -2.34 -4.01 2.54
CA ALA A 23 -2.77 -4.73 1.33
C ALA A 23 -2.70 -3.83 0.09
N ALA A 24 -3.21 -2.59 0.19
CA ALA A 24 -3.08 -1.62 -0.90
C ALA A 24 -1.61 -1.30 -1.19
N ALA A 25 -0.79 -1.09 -0.16
CA ALA A 25 0.64 -0.79 -0.36
C ALA A 25 1.39 -1.93 -1.08
N PHE A 26 1.06 -3.20 -0.77
CA PHE A 26 1.65 -4.37 -1.42
C PHE A 26 1.25 -4.51 -2.89
N GLN A 27 0.01 -4.16 -3.22
CA GLN A 27 -0.56 -4.35 -4.55
C GLN A 27 -0.37 -3.13 -5.46
N PHE A 28 -0.17 -1.93 -4.91
CA PHE A 28 -0.01 -0.70 -5.67
C PHE A 28 1.02 -0.79 -6.81
N PRO A 29 2.26 -1.30 -6.60
CA PRO A 29 3.22 -1.41 -7.70
C PRO A 29 2.80 -2.42 -8.77
N LEU A 30 2.00 -3.43 -8.41
CA LEU A 30 1.56 -4.49 -9.33
C LEU A 30 0.51 -4.03 -10.34
N HIS A 31 -0.06 -2.83 -10.17
CA HIS A 31 -0.90 -2.21 -11.21
C HIS A 31 -0.13 -1.73 -12.42
N GLU A 32 1.19 -1.51 -12.29
CA GLU A 32 2.02 -1.04 -13.38
C GLU A 32 2.62 -2.23 -14.14
N PRO A 33 2.32 -2.42 -15.44
CA PRO A 33 2.79 -3.58 -16.21
C PRO A 33 4.32 -3.73 -16.28
N VAL A 34 5.06 -2.64 -16.02
CA VAL A 34 6.53 -2.64 -16.01
C VAL A 34 7.10 -3.29 -14.73
N VAL A 35 6.30 -3.47 -13.69
CA VAL A 35 6.74 -4.03 -12.41
C VAL A 35 6.64 -5.56 -12.47
N ALA A 36 7.80 -6.23 -12.45
CA ALA A 36 7.87 -7.68 -12.45
C ALA A 36 7.58 -8.31 -11.08
N SER A 37 7.95 -7.64 -9.98
CA SER A 37 7.73 -8.14 -8.62
C SER A 37 7.83 -7.04 -7.56
N VAL A 38 7.23 -7.30 -6.40
CA VAL A 38 7.35 -6.46 -5.19
C VAL A 38 8.25 -7.17 -4.19
N LEU A 39 9.37 -6.54 -3.84
CA LEU A 39 10.31 -7.07 -2.86
C LEU A 39 9.82 -6.80 -1.44
N THR A 40 9.74 -7.86 -0.62
CA THR A 40 9.35 -7.76 0.79
C THR A 40 10.48 -8.24 1.68
N GLY A 41 11.15 -7.29 2.34
CA GLY A 41 12.13 -7.59 3.38
C GLY A 41 11.44 -7.97 4.69
N THR A 42 11.59 -9.22 5.13
CA THR A 42 11.20 -9.60 6.50
C THR A 42 12.33 -10.37 7.17
N ALA A 43 12.58 -10.09 8.45
CA ALA A 43 13.62 -10.77 9.22
C ALA A 43 13.18 -12.13 9.79
N LYS A 44 11.88 -12.46 9.72
CA LYS A 44 11.28 -13.66 10.33
C LYS A 44 10.31 -14.33 9.37
N PRO A 45 10.39 -15.66 9.15
CA PRO A 45 9.48 -16.39 8.27
C PRO A 45 7.98 -16.19 8.57
N THR A 46 7.62 -16.05 9.84
CA THR A 46 6.23 -15.81 10.25
C THR A 46 5.70 -14.44 9.82
N ASN A 47 6.57 -13.43 9.75
CA ASN A 47 6.19 -12.12 9.23
C ASN A 47 6.03 -12.16 7.70
N LEU A 48 6.88 -12.94 7.01
CA LEU A 48 6.71 -13.18 5.57
C LEU A 48 5.34 -13.80 5.28
N ALA A 49 4.99 -14.90 5.96
CA ALA A 49 3.72 -15.58 5.74
C ALA A 49 2.51 -14.65 5.96
N ARG A 50 2.51 -13.85 7.03
CA ARG A 50 1.46 -12.85 7.28
C ARG A 50 1.38 -11.80 6.16
N ASN A 51 2.52 -11.30 5.70
CA ASN A 51 2.55 -10.29 4.64
C ASN A 51 2.04 -10.86 3.32
N LEU A 52 2.37 -12.12 3.00
CA LEU A 52 1.88 -12.78 1.79
C LEU A 52 0.36 -12.96 1.80
N GLN A 53 -0.26 -13.17 2.96
CA GLN A 53 -1.73 -13.22 3.10
C GLN A 53 -2.42 -11.89 2.71
N LEU A 54 -1.69 -10.77 2.68
CA LEU A 54 -2.23 -9.49 2.22
C LEU A 54 -2.48 -9.45 0.71
N LEU A 55 -1.81 -10.33 -0.06
CA LEU A 55 -2.01 -10.44 -1.51
C LEU A 55 -3.33 -11.15 -1.86
N ASP A 56 -3.91 -11.90 -0.92
CA ASP A 56 -5.22 -12.56 -1.12
C ASP A 56 -6.39 -11.58 -0.97
N ILE A 57 -6.16 -10.40 -0.35
CA ILE A 57 -7.18 -9.37 -0.14
C ILE A 57 -7.34 -8.58 -1.45
N GLN A 58 -8.54 -8.54 -2.01
CA GLN A 58 -8.78 -7.79 -3.24
C GLN A 58 -8.83 -6.28 -2.95
N VAL A 59 -7.95 -5.50 -3.59
CA VAL A 59 -7.97 -4.04 -3.57
C VAL A 59 -8.30 -3.54 -4.98
N PRO A 60 -9.48 -2.92 -5.20
CA PRO A 60 -9.83 -2.42 -6.52
C PRO A 60 -8.90 -1.30 -7.00
N ASP A 61 -8.55 -1.30 -8.29
CA ASP A 61 -7.71 -0.28 -8.95
C ASP A 61 -8.22 1.15 -8.74
N THR A 62 -9.53 1.32 -8.58
CA THR A 62 -10.16 2.61 -8.33
C THR A 62 -9.80 3.22 -6.96
N GLU A 63 -9.28 2.43 -6.03
CA GLU A 63 -8.93 2.89 -4.69
C GLU A 63 -7.62 3.70 -4.67
N PHE A 64 -6.67 3.43 -5.58
CA PHE A 64 -5.32 3.97 -5.45
C PHE A 64 -5.23 5.50 -5.58
N ALA A 65 -6.04 6.08 -6.47
CA ALA A 65 -6.09 7.53 -6.67
C ALA A 65 -6.50 8.30 -5.39
N LYS A 66 -7.17 7.65 -4.44
CA LYS A 66 -7.56 8.28 -3.16
C LYS A 66 -6.35 8.59 -2.28
N TYR A 67 -5.22 7.90 -2.46
CA TYR A 67 -4.02 8.10 -1.65
C TYR A 67 -3.16 9.29 -2.11
N ASP A 68 -3.30 9.74 -3.37
CA ASP A 68 -2.47 10.78 -3.99
C ASP A 68 -2.28 12.05 -3.14
N PRO A 69 -3.34 12.63 -2.52
CA PRO A 69 -3.20 13.87 -1.73
C PRO A 69 -2.28 13.73 -0.50
N TYR A 70 -2.07 12.50 -0.03
CA TYR A 70 -1.32 12.21 1.18
C TYR A 70 0.13 11.80 0.91
N THR A 71 0.48 11.52 -0.35
CA THR A 71 1.83 11.17 -0.75
C THR A 71 2.80 12.35 -0.60
N VAL A 72 4.10 12.02 -0.51
CA VAL A 72 5.19 13.00 -0.54
C VAL A 72 5.89 12.85 -1.89
N VAL A 73 5.49 13.66 -2.87
CA VAL A 73 6.19 13.68 -4.15
C VAL A 73 7.52 14.40 -3.96
N GLN A 74 8.64 13.66 -4.06
CA GLN A 74 9.93 14.30 -4.27
C GLN A 74 9.92 14.85 -5.70
N LYS A 75 9.96 16.18 -5.85
CA LYS A 75 10.21 16.78 -7.17
C LYS A 75 11.58 16.28 -7.62
N LEU A 76 11.59 15.44 -8.66
CA LEU A 76 12.82 15.13 -9.39
C LEU A 76 13.31 16.48 -9.93
N GLY A 77 14.49 16.90 -9.44
CA GLY A 77 15.18 18.10 -9.90
C GLY A 77 15.73 17.93 -11.30
#